data_AF-S3D0B9-F1
#
_entry.id   AF-S3D0B9-F1
#
_cell.length_a   1.000
_cell.length_b   1.000
_cell.length_c   1.000
_cell.angle_alpha   90.00
_cell.angle_beta   90.00
_cell.angle_gamma   90.00
#
_symmetry.space_group_name_H-M   'P 1'
#
loop_
_entity.id
_entity.type
_entity.pdbx_description
1 polymer ?
#
loop_
_entity_poly.entity_id
_entity_poly.type
_entity_poly.pdbx_seq_one_letter_code
_entity_poly.pdbx_strand_id
1 'polypeptide(L)'
;MVVFQASSFPALKFRRVPDGLAERHVEGSECCLIHVDDRDGKGVWVNPDVKVAYGGTADGVVNPEGGVWPGWGGRVVGVWLNRGVRVLGGLGRWIEKRKIEGRVRGWERGGGEEEKGVECLVDEMQVLVPNGWMHL
;
A
#
# COMPACT_ATOMS: atom_id res chain seq x y z
N MET A 1 20.15 -4.85 0.43
CA MET A 1 19.54 -5.35 1.68
C MET A 1 18.38 -4.44 2.03
N VAL A 2 17.18 -5.00 2.25
CA VAL A 2 16.01 -4.25 2.75
C VAL A 2 16.05 -4.28 4.27
N VAL A 3 15.86 -3.11 4.90
CA VAL A 3 15.73 -2.99 6.35
C VAL A 3 14.27 -2.67 6.65
N PHE A 4 13.69 -3.44 7.57
CA PHE A 4 12.30 -3.37 7.95
C PHE A 4 12.20 -3.22 9.46
N GLN A 5 11.66 -2.09 9.92
CA GLN A 5 11.46 -1.80 11.33
C GLN A 5 9.97 -1.67 11.65
N ALA A 6 9.53 -2.43 12.65
CA ALA A 6 8.15 -2.49 13.11
C ALA A 6 8.07 -2.77 14.62
N SER A 7 8.99 -2.18 15.39
CA SER A 7 9.26 -2.47 16.81
C SER A 7 8.06 -2.31 17.74
N SER A 8 7.00 -1.62 17.33
CA SER A 8 5.77 -1.42 18.12
C SER A 8 4.82 -2.63 18.12
N PHE A 9 5.08 -3.70 17.35
CA PHE A 9 4.14 -4.81 17.17
C PHE A 9 4.70 -6.15 17.65
N PRO A 10 3.99 -6.86 18.57
CA PRO A 10 4.42 -8.16 19.07
C PRO A 10 4.32 -9.28 18.02
N ALA A 11 3.48 -9.10 17.00
CA ALA A 11 3.41 -9.92 15.79
C ALA A 11 2.71 -9.12 14.69
N LEU A 12 3.40 -8.88 13.56
CA LEU A 12 2.79 -8.22 12.41
C LEU A 12 1.80 -9.18 11.74
N LYS A 13 0.56 -8.70 11.56
CA LYS A 13 -0.45 -9.37 10.77
C LYS A 13 -0.72 -8.53 9.54
N PHE A 14 0.06 -8.78 8.49
CA PHE A 14 -0.20 -8.12 7.20
C PHE A 14 -1.57 -8.54 6.68
N ARG A 15 -2.30 -7.56 6.18
CA ARG A 15 -3.53 -7.82 5.44
C ARG A 15 -3.20 -8.58 4.16
N ARG A 16 -4.01 -9.58 3.82
CA ARG A 16 -4.02 -10.22 2.50
C ARG A 16 -5.13 -9.65 1.62
N VAL A 17 -4.94 -9.72 0.32
CA VAL A 17 -5.99 -9.48 -0.68
C VAL A 17 -6.53 -10.85 -1.12
N PRO A 18 -7.86 -11.03 -1.27
CA PRO A 18 -8.43 -12.29 -1.73
C PRO A 18 -7.95 -12.70 -3.14
N ASP A 19 -7.49 -13.94 -3.31
CA ASP A 19 -6.93 -14.44 -4.58
C ASP A 19 -7.89 -14.30 -5.77
N GLY A 20 -9.20 -14.37 -5.55
CA GLY A 20 -10.20 -14.21 -6.61
C GLY A 20 -10.21 -12.82 -7.27
N LEU A 21 -9.58 -11.82 -6.65
CA LEU A 21 -9.37 -10.51 -7.27
C LEU A 21 -8.26 -10.52 -8.31
N ALA A 22 -7.27 -11.43 -8.20
CA ALA A 22 -6.20 -11.56 -9.18
C ALA A 22 -6.74 -11.94 -10.57
N GLU A 23 -7.77 -12.81 -10.63
CA GLU A 23 -8.47 -13.15 -11.87
C GLU A 23 -9.15 -11.95 -12.56
N ARG A 24 -9.28 -10.83 -11.84
CA ARG A 24 -9.86 -9.58 -12.32
C ARG A 24 -8.80 -8.51 -12.60
N HIS A 25 -7.50 -8.85 -12.66
CA HIS A 25 -6.39 -7.89 -12.71
C HIS A 25 -6.44 -6.92 -11.52
N VAL A 26 -6.68 -7.43 -10.32
CA VAL A 26 -6.67 -6.62 -9.11
C VAL A 26 -5.72 -7.27 -8.12
N GLU A 27 -4.61 -6.61 -7.87
CA GLU A 27 -3.59 -7.03 -6.92
C GLU A 27 -3.42 -6.01 -5.81
N GLY A 28 -2.90 -6.45 -4.67
CA GLY A 28 -2.51 -5.56 -3.59
C GLY A 28 -1.12 -5.01 -3.81
N SER A 29 -0.97 -3.69 -3.82
CA SER A 29 0.33 -3.03 -3.87
C SER A 29 1.14 -3.37 -2.62
N GLU A 30 2.24 -4.11 -2.78
CA GLU A 30 3.11 -4.53 -1.67
C GLU A 30 3.62 -3.33 -0.85
N CYS A 31 3.97 -2.24 -1.53
CA CYS A 31 4.49 -1.03 -0.91
C CYS A 31 3.40 -0.23 -0.18
N CYS A 32 2.12 -0.50 -0.45
CA CYS A 32 0.99 0.05 0.31
C CYS A 32 0.60 -0.89 1.47
N LEU A 33 0.43 -2.19 1.18
CA LEU A 33 -0.02 -3.19 2.15
C LEU A 33 0.93 -3.34 3.33
N ILE A 34 2.23 -3.16 3.13
CA ILE A 34 3.20 -3.19 4.24
C ILE A 34 2.93 -2.11 5.29
N HIS A 35 2.30 -0.99 4.90
CA HIS A 35 1.90 0.09 5.80
C HIS A 35 0.45 -0.02 6.24
N VAL A 36 -0.26 -1.07 5.87
CA VAL A 36 -1.70 -1.18 6.08
C VAL A 36 -2.05 -2.49 6.79
N ASP A 37 -2.48 -2.35 8.03
CA ASP A 37 -2.85 -3.48 8.88
C ASP A 37 -4.37 -3.72 8.89
N ASP A 38 -4.76 -4.98 9.06
CA ASP A 38 -6.12 -5.36 9.42
C ASP A 38 -6.28 -5.30 10.94
N ARG A 39 -7.07 -4.35 11.42
CA ARG A 39 -7.31 -4.18 12.85
C ARG A 39 -8.56 -4.94 13.28
N ASP A 40 -8.48 -6.26 13.36
CA ASP A 40 -9.53 -7.17 13.89
C ASP A 40 -10.97 -6.73 13.51
N GLY A 41 -11.22 -6.51 12.21
CA GLY A 41 -12.57 -6.15 11.72
C GLY A 41 -12.99 -4.69 11.93
N LYS A 42 -12.11 -3.83 12.48
CA LYS A 42 -12.33 -2.38 12.62
C LYS A 42 -11.95 -1.57 11.37
N GLY A 43 -11.64 -2.26 10.28
CA GLY A 43 -11.26 -1.66 9.01
C GLY A 43 -9.76 -1.48 8.84
N VAL A 44 -9.42 -0.61 7.90
CA VAL A 44 -8.06 -0.43 7.36
C VAL A 44 -7.32 0.66 8.13
N TRP A 45 -6.18 0.31 8.71
CA TRP A 45 -5.34 1.24 9.45
C TRP A 45 -4.00 1.43 8.74
N VAL A 46 -3.67 2.67 8.38
CA VAL A 46 -2.32 3.02 7.93
C VAL A 46 -1.42 3.14 9.15
N ASN A 47 -0.40 2.29 9.23
CA ASN A 47 0.54 2.18 10.32
C ASN A 47 1.77 3.09 10.10
N PRO A 48 1.85 4.24 10.79
CA PRO A 48 2.96 5.17 10.62
C PRO A 48 4.27 4.69 11.26
N ASP A 49 4.22 3.63 12.08
CA ASP A 49 5.40 3.07 12.74
C ASP A 49 6.17 2.09 11.84
N VAL A 50 5.52 1.55 10.81
CA VAL A 50 6.18 0.71 9.82
C VAL A 50 7.06 1.56 8.93
N LYS A 51 8.36 1.29 8.96
CA LYS A 51 9.36 1.95 8.13
C LYS A 51 10.15 0.92 7.35
N VAL A 52 10.23 1.17 6.04
CA VAL A 52 10.91 0.32 5.07
C VAL A 52 12.01 1.15 4.42
N ALA A 53 13.22 0.62 4.40
CA ALA A 53 14.37 1.29 3.79
C ALA A 53 15.20 0.33 2.93
N TYR A 54 15.60 0.81 1.74
CA TYR A 54 16.53 0.10 0.88
C TYR A 54 17.98 0.45 1.28
N GLY A 55 18.55 -0.36 2.15
CA GLY A 55 19.93 -0.23 2.64
C GLY A 55 20.08 0.58 3.92
N GLY A 56 21.21 0.40 4.60
CA GLY A 56 21.48 1.02 5.91
C GLY A 56 21.51 2.56 5.89
N THR A 57 21.97 3.16 4.79
CA THR A 57 21.97 4.63 4.64
C THR A 57 20.55 5.20 4.65
N ALA A 58 19.62 4.56 3.93
CA ALA A 58 18.21 4.97 3.92
C ALA A 58 17.55 4.69 5.27
N ASP A 59 17.90 3.58 5.92
CA ASP A 59 17.40 3.25 7.26
C ASP A 59 17.80 4.31 8.29
N GLY A 60 19.06 4.73 8.30
CA GLY A 60 19.53 5.80 9.20
C GLY A 60 18.84 7.15 9.00
N VAL A 61 18.23 7.40 7.83
CA VAL A 61 17.42 8.60 7.58
C VAL A 61 16.03 8.46 8.20
N VAL A 62 15.37 7.32 8.00
CA VAL A 62 13.99 7.09 8.47
C VAL A 62 13.93 6.66 9.94
N ASN A 63 15.04 6.14 10.48
CA ASN A 63 15.27 5.71 11.85
C ASN A 63 16.54 6.37 12.41
N PRO A 64 16.55 7.70 12.60
CA PRO A 64 17.71 8.37 13.15
C PRO A 64 17.94 7.98 14.62
N GLU A 65 19.20 7.81 15.03
CA GLU A 65 19.57 7.49 16.42
C GLU A 65 19.13 8.57 17.43
N GLY A 66 18.82 9.79 16.95
CA GLY A 66 18.25 10.87 17.74
C GLY A 66 17.29 11.73 16.92
N GLY A 67 16.21 12.20 17.58
CA GLY A 67 15.17 13.02 16.95
C GLY A 67 14.01 12.19 16.40
N VAL A 68 13.15 12.82 15.59
CA VAL A 68 11.97 12.18 15.00
C VAL A 68 11.98 12.38 13.50
N TRP A 69 11.80 11.30 12.76
CA TRP A 69 11.53 11.33 11.33
C TRP A 69 10.04 11.04 11.06
N PRO A 70 9.36 11.81 10.19
CA PRO A 70 9.82 13.07 9.63
C PRO A 70 9.84 14.17 10.69
N GLY A 71 10.85 15.05 10.62
CA GLY A 71 10.93 16.24 11.48
C GLY A 71 9.80 17.23 11.19
N TRP A 72 9.59 18.21 12.08
CA TRP A 72 8.46 19.13 12.00
C TRP A 72 8.32 19.84 10.65
N GLY A 73 9.41 20.45 10.15
CA GLY A 73 9.40 21.11 8.84
C GLY A 73 9.09 20.13 7.70
N GLY A 74 9.64 18.91 7.77
CA GLY A 74 9.36 17.84 6.82
C GLY A 74 7.89 17.43 6.79
N ARG A 75 7.20 17.42 7.94
CA ARG A 75 5.76 17.15 8.00
C ARG A 75 4.96 18.22 7.27
N VAL A 76 5.26 19.50 7.51
CA VAL A 76 4.56 20.61 6.87
C VAL A 76 4.76 20.56 5.36
N VAL A 77 6.03 20.49 4.92
CA VAL A 77 6.36 20.42 3.49
C VAL A 77 5.75 19.18 2.83
N GLY A 78 5.85 18.02 3.48
CA GLY A 78 5.30 16.76 2.99
C GLY A 78 3.78 16.81 2.81
N VAL A 79 3.04 17.43 3.73
CA VAL A 79 1.59 17.61 3.60
C VAL A 79 1.25 18.45 2.36
N TRP A 80 1.99 19.55 2.12
CA TRP A 80 1.76 20.42 0.97
C TRP A 80 2.15 19.76 -0.35
N LEU A 81 3.28 19.06 -0.40
CA LEU A 81 3.71 18.31 -1.58
C LEU A 81 2.70 17.20 -1.92
N ASN A 82 2.27 16.42 -0.92
CA ASN A 82 1.25 15.39 -1.11
C ASN A 82 -0.07 16.01 -1.61
N ARG A 83 -0.48 17.16 -1.08
CA ARG A 83 -1.66 17.89 -1.56
C ARG A 83 -1.50 18.33 -3.03
N GLY A 84 -0.34 18.88 -3.39
CA GLY A 84 -0.05 19.27 -4.77
C GLY A 84 -0.10 18.09 -5.74
N VAL A 85 0.56 16.98 -5.40
CA VAL A 85 0.52 15.73 -6.17
C VAL A 85 -0.90 15.19 -6.28
N ARG A 86 -1.71 15.28 -5.21
CA ARG A 86 -3.12 14.88 -5.19
C ARG A 86 -4.00 15.69 -6.13
N VAL A 87 -3.75 16.99 -6.23
CA VAL A 87 -4.48 17.88 -7.14
C VAL A 87 -4.05 17.64 -8.58
N LEU A 88 -2.75 17.65 -8.86
CA LEU A 88 -2.22 17.56 -10.23
C LEU A 88 -2.49 16.20 -10.89
N GLY A 89 -2.33 15.10 -10.16
CA GLY A 89 -2.63 13.74 -10.66
C GLY A 89 -4.07 13.28 -10.43
N GLY A 90 -4.99 14.19 -10.06
CA GLY A 90 -6.31 13.84 -9.53
C GLY A 90 -7.17 13.04 -10.50
N LEU A 91 -7.17 13.43 -11.78
CA LEU A 91 -7.99 12.78 -12.81
C LEU A 91 -7.53 11.34 -13.09
N GLY A 92 -6.24 11.11 -13.28
CA GLY A 92 -5.69 9.77 -13.54
C GLY A 92 -6.01 8.79 -12.41
N ARG A 93 -5.71 9.19 -11.16
CA ARG A 93 -6.05 8.38 -9.97
C ARG A 93 -7.55 8.13 -9.82
N TRP A 94 -8.39 9.11 -10.18
CA TRP A 94 -9.84 8.91 -10.12
C TRP A 94 -10.30 7.87 -11.14
N ILE A 95 -9.77 7.89 -12.36
CA ILE A 95 -10.09 6.91 -13.41
C ILE A 95 -9.66 5.51 -12.97
N GLU A 96 -8.41 5.38 -12.50
CA GLU A 96 -7.85 4.13 -12.00
C GLU A 96 -8.66 3.58 -10.82
N LYS A 97 -8.95 4.42 -9.82
CA LYS A 97 -9.78 4.05 -8.67
C LYS A 97 -11.16 3.55 -9.10
N ARG A 98 -11.81 4.25 -10.04
CA ARG A 98 -13.13 3.83 -10.56
C ARG A 98 -13.08 2.49 -11.26
N LYS A 99 -12.01 2.21 -12.01
CA LYS A 99 -11.78 0.93 -12.69
C LYS A 99 -11.64 -0.21 -11.67
N ILE A 100 -10.79 -0.03 -10.66
CA ILE A 100 -10.56 -1.00 -9.60
C ILE A 100 -11.84 -1.24 -8.78
N GLU A 101 -12.50 -0.18 -8.30
CA GLU A 101 -13.78 -0.31 -7.59
C GLU A 101 -14.86 -1.03 -8.44
N GLY A 102 -14.85 -0.81 -9.75
CA GLY A 102 -15.76 -1.50 -10.67
C GLY A 102 -15.55 -3.01 -10.67
N ARG A 103 -14.29 -3.45 -10.69
CA ARG A 103 -13.89 -4.86 -10.67
C ARG A 103 -14.17 -5.52 -9.33
N VAL A 104 -13.83 -4.84 -8.23
CA VAL A 104 -14.14 -5.29 -6.86
C VAL A 104 -15.64 -5.50 -6.70
N ARG A 105 -16.46 -4.50 -7.05
CA ARG A 105 -17.92 -4.62 -6.99
C ARG A 105 -18.46 -5.74 -7.89
N GLY A 106 -17.83 -5.99 -9.04
CA GLY A 106 -18.19 -7.10 -9.92
C GLY A 106 -17.91 -8.46 -9.29
N TRP A 107 -16.78 -8.59 -8.60
CA TRP A 107 -16.37 -9.78 -7.88
C TRP A 107 -17.26 -10.05 -6.65
N GLU A 108 -17.55 -9.03 -5.84
CA GLU A 108 -18.46 -9.12 -4.68
C GLU A 108 -19.86 -9.60 -5.10
N ARG A 109 -20.41 -9.04 -6.19
CA ARG A 109 -21.70 -9.50 -6.74
C ARG A 109 -21.67 -10.93 -7.27
N GLY A 110 -20.48 -11.43 -7.64
CA GLY A 110 -20.26 -12.79 -8.09
C GLY A 110 -20.11 -13.82 -6.96
N GLY A 111 -20.29 -13.41 -5.70
CA GLY A 111 -20.13 -14.27 -4.53
C GLY A 111 -18.78 -14.12 -3.82
N GLY A 112 -17.96 -13.14 -4.20
CA GLY A 112 -16.79 -12.73 -3.44
C GLY A 112 -17.15 -12.14 -2.08
N GLU A 113 -16.21 -12.20 -1.12
CA GLU A 113 -16.34 -11.52 0.17
C GLU A 113 -16.20 -9.99 0.03
N GLU A 114 -16.60 -9.22 1.03
CA GLU A 114 -16.48 -7.75 0.98
C GLU A 114 -15.01 -7.31 1.11
N GLU A 115 -14.51 -6.55 0.13
CA GLU A 115 -13.12 -6.09 0.09
C GLU A 115 -12.98 -4.69 0.71
N LYS A 116 -12.46 -4.63 1.94
CA LYS A 116 -12.46 -3.41 2.77
C LYS A 116 -11.31 -2.42 2.51
N GLY A 117 -10.36 -2.71 1.61
CA GLY A 117 -9.09 -1.99 1.47
C GLY A 117 -8.72 -1.67 0.04
N VAL A 118 -9.70 -1.13 -0.69
CA VAL A 118 -9.57 -0.75 -2.09
C VAL A 118 -8.44 0.27 -2.32
N GLU A 119 -8.04 1.04 -1.30
CA GLU A 119 -6.99 2.04 -1.38
C GLU A 119 -5.60 1.48 -1.73
N CYS A 120 -5.30 0.24 -1.35
CA CYS A 120 -4.03 -0.41 -1.66
C CYS A 120 -4.13 -1.33 -2.89
N LEU A 121 -5.28 -1.42 -3.52
CA LEU A 121 -5.44 -2.23 -4.72
C LEU A 121 -4.94 -1.47 -5.94
N VAL A 122 -4.30 -2.19 -6.85
CA VAL A 122 -3.78 -1.70 -8.12
C VAL A 122 -4.29 -2.56 -9.26
N ASP A 123 -4.37 -1.95 -10.45
CA ASP A 123 -4.69 -2.64 -11.70
C ASP A 123 -3.41 -3.22 -12.29
N GLU A 124 -2.90 -4.27 -11.65
CA GLU A 124 -1.74 -5.03 -12.09
C GLU A 124 -2.05 -6.53 -12.04
N MET A 125 -1.26 -7.31 -12.78
CA MET A 125 -1.23 -8.77 -12.68
C MET A 125 0.19 -9.29 -12.89
N GLN A 126 0.66 -10.16 -12.01
CA GLN A 126 1.91 -10.89 -12.18
C GLN A 126 1.68 -12.23 -12.88
N VAL A 127 2.35 -12.45 -14.00
CA VAL A 127 2.31 -13.71 -14.74
C VAL A 127 3.69 -14.34 -14.89
N LEU A 128 3.73 -15.67 -14.81
CA LEU A 128 4.94 -16.45 -15.06
C LEU A 128 5.09 -16.69 -16.57
N VAL A 129 6.22 -16.24 -17.12
CA VAL A 129 6.59 -16.39 -18.54
C VAL A 129 7.86 -17.25 -18.64
N PRO A 130 8.20 -17.84 -19.81
CA PRO A 130 9.36 -18.73 -19.93
C PRO A 130 10.69 -18.14 -19.44
N ASN A 131 10.85 -16.82 -19.48
CA ASN A 131 12.07 -16.11 -19.05
C ASN A 131 11.96 -15.48 -17.64
N GLY A 132 10.93 -15.81 -16.86
CA GLY A 132 10.75 -15.30 -15.49
C GLY A 132 9.31 -14.84 -15.20
N TRP A 133 9.19 -13.62 -14.70
CA TRP A 133 7.93 -13.00 -14.26
C TRP A 133 7.74 -11.67 -14.99
N MET A 134 6.49 -11.30 -15.25
CA MET A 134 6.12 -10.08 -15.94
C MET A 134 4.89 -9.46 -15.30
N HIS A 135 4.91 -8.13 -15.13
CA HIS A 135 3.74 -7.35 -14.75
C HIS A 135 2.94 -6.96 -16.00
N LEU A 136 1.61 -7.02 -15.92
CA LEU A 136 0.66 -6.65 -16.97
C LEU A 136 -0.27 -5.51 -16.54
#